data_AF-A0A9C8L9B0-F1
#
_entry.id   AF-A0A9C8L9B0-F1
#
_cell.length_a   1.000
_cell.length_b   1.000
_cell.length_c   1.000
_cell.angle_alpha   90.00
_cell.angle_beta   90.00
_cell.angle_gamma   90.00
#
_symmetry.space_group_name_H-M   'P 1'
#
loop_
_entity.id
_entity.type
_entity.pdbx_description
1 polymer ?
#
loop_
_entity_poly.entity_id
_entity_poly.type
_entity_poly.pdbx_seq_one_letter_code
_entity_poly.pdbx_strand_id
1 'polypeptide(L)'
;MATAAHLAIKEIWRNRGRFLLFSLAALLTPTSGRIIIDGQDLAQMNQKEKTRFRRRKIGFTFQDNNLVSYLSVIENVELMLRLNGEFNNRNRKRARDLLVLLGLEERWNALPR
;
A
#
# COMPACT_ATOMS: atom_id res chain seq x y z
N MET A 1 7.57 21.09 -3.20
CA MET A 1 8.23 19.81 -3.54
C MET A 1 8.17 18.93 -2.31
N ALA A 2 7.45 17.79 -2.35
CA ALA A 2 7.33 16.90 -1.20
C ALA A 2 8.53 15.94 -1.19
N THR A 3 9.43 16.11 -0.23
CA THR A 3 10.60 15.26 -0.05
C THR A 3 10.15 13.89 0.46
N ALA A 4 10.35 12.83 -0.33
CA ALA A 4 10.07 11.46 0.10
C ALA A 4 11.21 10.97 1.01
N ALA A 5 10.94 10.87 2.31
CA ALA A 5 11.89 10.26 3.24
C ALA A 5 11.92 8.73 3.04
N HIS A 6 13.11 8.17 2.80
CA HIS A 6 13.32 6.72 2.73
C HIS A 6 13.82 6.23 4.09
N LEU A 7 13.03 5.39 4.76
CA LEU A 7 13.40 4.74 6.02
C LEU A 7 13.64 3.25 5.78
N ALA A 8 14.87 2.78 6.02
CA ALA A 8 15.22 1.36 5.95
C ALA A 8 15.48 0.81 7.36
N ILE A 9 14.69 -0.18 7.80
CA ILE A 9 14.84 -0.82 9.12
C ILE A 9 15.52 -2.17 8.91
N LYS A 10 16.86 -2.23 9.07
CA LYS A 10 17.67 -3.40 8.69
C LYS A 10 17.92 -4.43 9.81
N GLU A 11 17.87 -4.04 11.10
CA GLU A 11 18.33 -4.90 12.21
C GLU A 11 17.25 -5.36 13.21
N ILE A 12 16.00 -4.91 13.12
CA ILE A 12 14.94 -5.20 14.13
C ILE A 12 14.14 -6.48 13.77
N TRP A 13 14.75 -7.42 13.07
CA TRP A 13 14.04 -8.54 12.43
C TRP A 13 13.84 -9.78 13.30
N ARG A 14 14.35 -9.82 14.53
CA ARG A 14 14.18 -11.01 15.37
C ARG A 14 12.85 -11.11 16.12
N ASN A 15 11.93 -10.12 16.04
CA ASN A 15 10.49 -10.21 16.41
C ASN A 15 9.68 -8.89 16.36
N ARG A 16 10.30 -7.70 16.31
CA ARG A 16 9.58 -6.39 16.51
C ARG A 16 9.32 -5.54 15.26
N GLY A 17 10.05 -5.77 14.15
CA GLY A 17 9.88 -4.98 12.92
C GLY A 17 8.49 -5.08 12.28
N ARG A 18 7.87 -6.27 12.30
CA ARG A 18 6.51 -6.48 11.77
C ARG A 18 5.45 -5.66 12.50
N PHE A 19 5.55 -5.58 13.83
CA PHE A 19 4.61 -4.81 14.65
C PHE A 19 4.66 -3.33 14.27
N LEU A 20 5.85 -2.77 14.13
CA LEU A 20 6.02 -1.36 13.73
C LEU A 20 5.41 -1.09 12.34
N LEU A 21 5.72 -1.91 11.33
CA LEU A 21 5.15 -1.74 10.00
C LEU A 21 3.62 -1.81 10.01
N PHE A 22 3.05 -2.74 10.76
CA PHE A 22 1.61 -2.88 10.89
C PHE A 22 0.97 -1.73 11.66
N SER A 23 1.66 -1.17 12.66
CA SER A 23 1.19 0.04 13.34
C SER A 23 1.24 1.27 12.45
N LEU A 24 2.30 1.44 11.64
CA LEU A 24 2.38 2.51 10.64
C LEU A 24 1.31 2.37 9.56
N ALA A 25 0.95 1.13 9.21
CA ALA A 25 -0.15 0.84 8.30
C ALA A 25 -1.54 0.97 8.94
N ALA A 26 -1.66 1.47 10.18
CA ALA A 26 -2.92 1.57 10.92
C ALA A 26 -3.68 0.22 11.04
N LEU A 27 -2.94 -0.90 11.09
CA LEU A 27 -3.47 -2.25 11.29
C LEU A 27 -3.38 -2.69 12.76
N LEU A 28 -2.36 -2.22 13.48
CA LEU A 28 -2.19 -2.45 14.91
C LEU A 28 -2.10 -1.13 15.67
N THR A 29 -2.68 -1.07 16.86
CA THR A 29 -2.48 0.08 17.75
C THR A 29 -1.21 -0.13 18.55
N PRO A 30 -0.26 0.82 18.57
CA PRO A 30 0.91 0.71 19.44
C PRO A 30 0.47 0.73 20.90
N THR A 31 1.18 -0.01 21.75
CA THR A 31 0.89 -0.07 23.20
C THR A 31 1.21 1.24 23.91
N SER A 32 2.13 2.05 23.36
CA SER A 32 2.46 3.40 23.83
C SER A 32 3.00 4.26 22.68
N GLY A 33 2.99 5.59 22.87
CA GLY A 33 3.40 6.55 21.85
C GLY A 33 2.28 6.94 20.87
N ARG A 34 2.63 7.73 19.85
CA ARG A 34 1.70 8.23 18.82
C ARG A 34 2.28 8.05 17.43
N ILE A 35 1.40 7.79 16.46
CA ILE A 35 1.77 7.71 15.05
C ILE A 35 1.01 8.82 14.34
N ILE A 36 1.77 9.77 13.80
CA ILE A 36 1.24 10.94 13.10
C ILE A 36 1.73 10.86 11.65
N ILE A 37 0.79 10.78 10.70
CA ILE A 37 1.07 10.74 9.26
C ILE A 37 0.27 11.84 8.58
N ASP A 38 0.91 12.68 7.77
CA ASP A 38 0.30 13.86 7.15
C ASP A 38 -0.44 14.76 8.17
N GLY A 39 0.10 14.90 9.38
CA GLY A 39 -0.50 15.67 10.47
C GLY A 39 -1.69 15.00 11.16
N GLN A 40 -2.06 13.77 10.80
CA GLN A 40 -3.18 13.03 11.38
C GLN A 40 -2.70 11.99 12.38
N ASP A 41 -3.18 12.07 13.62
CA ASP A 41 -2.92 11.05 14.65
C ASP A 41 -3.81 9.81 14.41
N LEU A 42 -3.18 8.67 14.13
CA LEU A 42 -3.89 7.42 13.85
C LEU A 42 -4.70 6.90 15.06
N ALA A 43 -4.34 7.28 16.29
CA ALA A 43 -5.06 6.86 17.49
C ALA A 43 -6.44 7.54 17.60
N GLN A 44 -6.60 8.72 16.99
CA GLN A 44 -7.86 9.49 17.00
C GLN A 44 -8.86 9.03 15.93
N MET A 45 -8.45 8.14 15.03
CA MET A 45 -9.30 7.65 13.95
C MET A 45 -10.18 6.48 14.41
N ASN A 46 -11.46 6.52 14.07
CA ASN A 46 -12.35 5.36 14.15
C ASN A 46 -12.03 4.32 13.05
N GLN A 47 -12.65 3.15 13.13
CA GLN A 47 -12.34 2.04 12.21
C GLN A 47 -12.64 2.38 10.72
N LYS A 48 -13.67 3.18 10.46
CA LYS A 48 -14.04 3.61 9.10
C LYS A 48 -13.00 4.60 8.55
N GLU A 49 -12.51 5.51 9.39
CA GLU A 49 -11.44 6.46 9.05
C GLU A 49 -10.13 5.74 8.80
N LYS A 50 -9.71 4.82 9.67
CA LYS A 50 -8.52 3.98 9.46
C LYS A 50 -8.60 3.21 8.14
N THR A 51 -9.78 2.68 7.81
CA THR A 51 -9.99 1.97 6.53
C THR A 51 -9.82 2.89 5.33
N ARG A 52 -10.40 4.10 5.37
CA ARG A 52 -10.23 5.10 4.31
C ARG A 52 -8.77 5.57 4.19
N PHE A 53 -8.11 5.79 5.34
CA PHE A 53 -6.72 6.19 5.42
C PHE A 53 -5.82 5.16 4.75
N ARG A 54 -5.92 3.87 5.13
CA ARG A 54 -5.16 2.77 4.52
C ARG A 54 -5.34 2.73 3.00
N ARG A 55 -6.57 2.87 2.53
CA ARG A 55 -6.90 2.80 1.10
C ARG A 55 -6.33 3.94 0.25
N ARG A 56 -5.96 5.07 0.86
CA ARG A 56 -5.55 6.29 0.13
C ARG A 56 -4.12 6.72 0.40
N LYS A 57 -3.57 6.38 1.57
CA LYS A 57 -2.28 6.91 2.04
C LYS A 57 -1.22 5.84 2.20
N ILE A 58 -1.61 4.59 2.39
CA ILE A 58 -0.69 3.51 2.68
C ILE A 58 -0.69 2.50 1.53
N GLY A 59 0.48 2.27 0.95
CA GLY A 59 0.77 1.11 0.11
C GLY A 59 1.93 0.33 0.72
N PHE A 60 1.83 -0.99 0.78
CA PHE A 60 2.92 -1.86 1.20
C PHE A 60 2.91 -3.14 0.36
N THR A 61 4.08 -3.73 0.24
CA THR A 61 4.28 -5.06 -0.34
C THR A 61 4.74 -6.01 0.76
N PHE A 62 4.46 -7.30 0.59
CA PHE A 62 4.94 -8.35 1.48
C PHE A 62 6.08 -9.11 0.81
N GLN A 63 6.80 -9.90 1.61
CA GLN A 63 7.78 -10.86 1.08
C GLN A 63 7.07 -11.96 0.28
N ASP A 64 5.92 -12.43 0.78
CA ASP A 64 5.02 -13.33 0.06
C ASP A 64 4.09 -12.55 -0.89
N ASN A 65 3.69 -13.17 -2.00
CA ASN A 65 2.87 -12.52 -3.03
C ASN A 65 1.40 -12.40 -2.59
N ASN A 66 1.02 -11.25 -2.00
CA ASN A 66 -0.38 -10.96 -1.66
C ASN A 66 -1.23 -10.48 -2.87
N LEU A 67 -1.06 -11.15 -4.01
CA LEU A 67 -1.79 -10.88 -5.25
C LEU A 67 -3.08 -11.71 -5.28
N VAL A 68 -4.14 -11.14 -5.86
CA VAL A 68 -5.38 -11.87 -6.13
C VAL A 68 -5.12 -12.78 -7.33
N SER A 69 -5.08 -14.09 -7.09
CA SER A 69 -4.60 -15.11 -8.04
C SER A 69 -5.42 -15.21 -9.34
N TYR A 70 -6.70 -14.86 -9.29
CA TYR A 70 -7.60 -14.86 -10.45
C TYR A 70 -7.67 -13.51 -11.16
N LEU A 71 -6.88 -12.51 -10.74
CA LEU A 71 -6.73 -11.24 -11.42
C LEU A 71 -5.38 -11.21 -12.14
N SER A 72 -5.35 -10.64 -13.34
CA SER A 72 -4.11 -10.34 -14.04
C SER A 72 -3.25 -9.31 -13.28
N VAL A 73 -1.98 -9.16 -13.67
CA VAL A 73 -1.08 -8.15 -13.09
C VAL A 73 -1.69 -6.75 -13.16
N ILE A 74 -2.23 -6.34 -14.33
CA ILE A 74 -2.85 -5.02 -14.47
C ILE A 74 -4.10 -4.90 -13.60
N GLU A 75 -4.92 -5.94 -13.49
CA GLU A 75 -6.12 -5.92 -12.66
C GLU A 75 -5.78 -5.82 -11.17
N ASN A 76 -4.71 -6.48 -10.71
CA ASN A 76 -4.20 -6.34 -9.35
C ASN A 76 -3.78 -4.88 -9.05
N VAL A 77 -3.12 -4.21 -10.00
CA VAL A 77 -2.74 -2.79 -9.85
C VAL A 77 -3.97 -1.87 -9.90
N GLU A 78 -4.93 -2.16 -10.79
CA GLU A 78 -6.17 -1.39 -10.95
C GLU A 78 -7.16 -1.61 -9.79
N LEU A 79 -7.04 -2.70 -9.01
CA LEU A 79 -8.00 -3.10 -7.99
C LEU A 79 -8.27 -1.98 -6.97
N MET A 80 -7.22 -1.34 -6.46
CA MET A 80 -7.37 -0.27 -5.46
C MET A 80 -8.02 0.99 -6.06
N LEU A 81 -7.77 1.29 -7.34
CA LEU A 81 -8.46 2.37 -8.05
C LEU A 81 -9.96 2.09 -8.13
N ARG A 82 -10.34 0.84 -8.47
CA ARG A 82 -11.75 0.41 -8.54
C ARG A 82 -12.43 0.49 -7.20
N LEU A 83 -11.80 -0.06 -6.16
CA LEU A 83 -12.35 -0.01 -4.80
C LEU A 83 -12.58 1.44 -4.36
N ASN A 84 -11.63 2.35 -4.66
CA ASN A 84 -11.70 3.77 -4.33
C ASN A 84 -12.67 4.59 -5.19
N GLY A 85 -13.31 4.00 -6.20
CA GLY A 85 -14.17 4.74 -7.13
C GLY A 85 -13.37 5.70 -8.03
N GLU A 86 -12.07 5.46 -8.18
CA GLU A 86 -11.13 6.29 -8.93
C GLU A 86 -10.72 5.63 -10.25
N PHE A 87 -11.42 4.57 -10.68
CA PHE A 87 -11.16 3.90 -11.93
C PHE A 87 -11.69 4.71 -13.12
N ASN A 88 -10.78 5.36 -13.84
CA ASN A 88 -11.07 6.16 -15.04
C ASN A 88 -9.89 6.06 -16.02
N ASN A 89 -10.08 6.56 -17.25
CA ASN A 89 -9.05 6.48 -18.31
C ASN A 89 -7.70 7.06 -17.90
N ARG A 90 -7.69 8.16 -17.13
CA ARG A 90 -6.45 8.80 -16.65
C ARG A 90 -5.71 7.92 -15.65
N ASN A 91 -6.40 7.40 -14.66
CA ASN A 91 -5.79 6.56 -13.62
C ASN A 91 -5.42 5.18 -14.16
N ARG A 92 -6.19 4.66 -15.12
CA ARG A 92 -5.85 3.44 -15.86
C ARG A 92 -4.56 3.60 -16.65
N LYS A 93 -4.39 4.73 -17.36
CA LYS A 93 -3.14 5.05 -18.04
C LYS A 93 -1.98 5.10 -17.05
N ARG A 94 -2.16 5.76 -15.90
CA ARG A 94 -1.14 5.82 -14.84
C ARG A 94 -0.75 4.43 -14.32
N ALA A 95 -1.71 3.52 -14.12
CA ALA A 95 -1.42 2.14 -13.71
C ALA A 95 -0.55 1.41 -14.75
N ARG A 96 -0.84 1.59 -16.05
CA ARG A 96 -0.03 1.04 -17.14
C ARG A 96 1.37 1.65 -17.19
N ASP A 97 1.47 2.98 -17.09
CA ASP A 97 2.75 3.70 -17.08
C ASP A 97 3.64 3.21 -15.92
N LEU A 98 3.05 2.88 -14.75
CA LEU A 98 3.79 2.28 -13.63
C LEU A 98 4.30 0.87 -13.94
N LEU A 99 3.52 0.02 -14.61
CA LEU A 99 4.01 -1.30 -15.00
C LEU A 99 5.14 -1.22 -16.02
N VAL A 100 5.08 -0.28 -16.97
CA VAL A 100 6.17 -0.02 -17.91
C VAL A 100 7.44 0.43 -17.16
N LEU A 101 7.30 1.34 -16.19
CA LEU A 101 8.44 1.79 -15.37
C LEU A 101 9.09 0.63 -14.58
N LEU A 102 8.31 -0.40 -14.24
CA LEU A 102 8.78 -1.59 -13.54
C LEU A 102 9.27 -2.70 -14.50
N GLY A 103 9.23 -2.50 -15.83
CA GLY A 103 9.60 -3.50 -16.83
C GLY A 103 8.64 -4.69 -16.89
N LEU A 104 7.35 -4.46 -16.60
CA LEU A 104 6.31 -5.49 -16.51
C LEU A 104 5.25 -5.39 -17.62
N GLU A 105 5.48 -4.60 -18.65
CA GLU A 105 4.53 -4.38 -19.74
C GLU A 105 4.13 -5.67 -20.47
N GLU A 106 5.07 -6.59 -20.69
CA GLU A 106 4.81 -7.87 -21.36
C GLU A 106 3.95 -8.82 -20.51
N ARG A 107 3.91 -8.59 -19.19
CA ARG A 107 3.23 -9.46 -18.22
C ARG A 107 1.90 -8.90 -17.73
N TRP A 108 1.42 -7.79 -18.27
CA TRP A 108 0.20 -7.13 -17.82
C TRP A 108 -1.04 -8.04 -17.74
N ASN A 109 -1.20 -8.97 -18.69
CA ASN A 109 -2.32 -9.93 -18.77
C ASN A 109 -1.99 -11.28 -18.10
N ALA A 110 -0.78 -11.47 -17.58
CA ALA A 110 -0.42 -12.71 -16.90
C ALA A 110 -1.11 -12.79 -15.54
N LEU A 111 -1.46 -14.01 -15.12
CA LEU A 111 -1.90 -14.29 -13.77
C LEU A 111 -0.69 -14.47 -12.83
N PRO A 112 -0.82 -14.11 -11.55
CA PRO A 112 0.16 -14.48 -10.52
C PRO A 112 0.37 -15.99 -10.50
N ARG A 113 1.64 -16.42 -10.43
CA ARG A 113 2.04 -17.83 -10.24
C ARG A 113 2.36 -18.09 -8.78
#